data_AF-A0A6A5VA81-F1
#
_entry.id   AF-A0A6A5VA81-F1
#
_cell.length_a   1.000
_cell.length_b   1.000
_cell.length_c   1.000
_cell.angle_alpha   90.00
_cell.angle_beta   90.00
_cell.angle_gamma   90.00
#
_symmetry.space_group_name_H-M   'P 1'
#
loop_
_entity.id
_entity.type
_entity.pdbx_description
1 polymer ?
#
loop_
_entity_poly.entity_id
_entity_poly.type
_entity_poly.pdbx_seq_one_letter_code
_entity_poly.pdbx_strand_id
1 'polypeptide(L)' 'FTTSIDWQRHIANSSNKYKLYYDALRDKIKFYKIKLTHTYNIDKKGFIIRAISR' A
#
# COMPACT_ATOMS: atom_id res chain seq x y z
N PHE A 1 -20.70 -21.61 2.12
CA PHE A 1 -21.12 -20.34 2.75
C PHE A 1 -19.88 -19.50 3.08
N THR A 2 -19.41 -18.68 2.14
CA THR A 2 -18.27 -17.75 2.34
C THR A 2 -18.57 -16.34 1.79
N THR A 3 -19.77 -16.14 1.25
CA THR A 3 -20.26 -14.88 0.70
C THR A 3 -20.25 -13.73 1.71
N SER A 4 -20.49 -14.02 2.99
CA SER A 4 -20.45 -13.02 4.08
C SER A 4 -19.05 -12.42 4.29
N ILE A 5 -18.03 -13.27 4.45
CA ILE A 5 -16.64 -12.82 4.68
C ILE A 5 -16.07 -12.14 3.43
N ASP A 6 -16.38 -12.68 2.24
CA ASP A 6 -15.89 -12.11 0.98
C ASP A 6 -16.53 -10.75 0.68
N TRP A 7 -17.82 -10.58 0.98
CA TRP A 7 -18.52 -9.30 0.91
C TRP A 7 -17.97 -8.28 1.91
N GLN A 8 -17.76 -8.68 3.17
CA GLN A 8 -17.14 -7.83 4.18
C GLN A 8 -15.71 -7.42 3.77
N ARG A 9 -14.95 -8.34 3.17
CA ARG A 9 -13.63 -8.06 2.62
C ARG A 9 -13.72 -7.07 1.47
N HIS A 10 -14.68 -7.20 0.56
CA HIS A 10 -14.90 -6.26 -0.55
C HIS A 10 -15.27 -4.85 -0.05
N ILE A 11 -16.14 -4.75 0.96
CA ILE A 11 -16.50 -3.47 1.59
C ILE A 11 -15.30 -2.86 2.34
N ALA A 12 -14.53 -3.69 3.05
CA ALA A 12 -13.33 -3.25 3.76
C ALA A 12 -12.20 -2.83 2.81
N ASN A 13 -12.16 -3.40 1.60
CA ASN A 13 -11.19 -3.13 0.53
C ASN A 13 -11.51 -1.80 -0.18
N SER A 14 -11.49 -0.71 0.58
CA SER A 14 -11.69 0.64 0.06
C SER A 14 -10.40 1.20 -0.49
N SER A 15 -10.37 1.46 -1.80
CA SER A 15 -9.26 2.12 -2.51
C SER A 15 -8.77 3.39 -1.80
N ASN A 16 -9.69 4.19 -1.28
CA ASN A 16 -9.37 5.44 -0.58
C ASN A 16 -8.54 5.21 0.70
N LYS A 17 -8.81 4.14 1.46
CA LYS A 17 -8.03 3.82 2.66
C LYS A 17 -6.59 3.46 2.30
N TYR A 18 -6.40 2.69 1.24
CA TYR A 18 -5.07 2.36 0.73
C TYR A 18 -4.33 3.60 0.24
N LYS A 19 -5.01 4.50 -0.48
CA LYS A 19 -4.42 5.75 -0.94
C LYS A 19 -3.90 6.59 0.24
N LEU A 20 -4.75 6.83 1.24
CA LEU A 20 -4.37 7.57 2.45
C LEU A 20 -3.18 6.92 3.19
N TYR A 21 -3.18 5.59 3.29
CA TYR A 21 -2.07 4.85 3.89
C TYR A 21 -0.75 5.05 3.12
N TYR A 22 -0.78 4.91 1.78
CA TYR A 22 0.41 5.05 0.95
C TYR A 22 0.93 6.50 0.89
N ASP A 23 0.04 7.49 0.91
CA ASP A 23 0.41 8.91 0.97
C ASP A 23 1.16 9.21 2.28
N ALA A 24 0.60 8.79 3.42
CA ALA A 24 1.25 8.96 4.73
C ALA A 24 2.58 8.19 4.83
N LEU A 25 2.66 6.99 4.24
CA LEU A 25 3.88 6.20 4.20
C LEU A 25 4.97 6.89 3.37
N ARG A 26 4.60 7.46 2.22
CA ARG A 26 5.51 8.21 1.34
C ARG A 26 6.08 9.44 2.05
N ASP A 27 5.25 10.16 2.78
CA ASP A 27 5.68 11.34 3.54
C ASP A 27 6.69 10.96 4.63
N LYS A 28 6.48 9.85 5.34
CA LYS A 28 7.45 9.34 6.32
C LYS A 28 8.75 8.91 5.67
N ILE A 29 8.72 8.21 4.54
CA ILE A 29 9.94 7.82 3.80
C ILE A 29 10.74 9.05 3.42
N LYS A 30 10.08 10.10 2.92
CA LYS A 30 10.72 11.37 2.56
C LYS A 30 11.29 12.07 3.79
N PHE A 31 10.54 12.15 4.88
CA PHE A 31 10.94 12.81 6.13
C PHE A 31 12.20 12.17 6.73
N TYR A 32 12.21 10.85 6.85
CA TYR A 32 13.33 10.09 7.41
C TYR A 32 14.45 9.82 6.40
N LYS A 33 14.35 10.33 5.16
CA LYS A 33 15.31 10.09 4.06
C LYS A 33 15.62 8.59 3.87
N ILE A 34 14.62 7.74 4.07
CA ILE A 34 14.77 6.29 3.96
C ILE A 34 15.02 5.97 2.49
N LYS A 35 16.13 5.30 2.20
CA LYS A 35 16.41 4.82 0.85
C LYS A 35 15.37 3.75 0.50
N LEU A 36 14.67 3.92 -0.63
CA LEU A 36 13.64 2.98 -1.11
C LEU A 36 14.13 1.53 -1.20
N THR A 37 15.44 1.32 -1.40
CA THR A 37 16.07 -0.01 -1.41
C THR A 37 16.08 -0.71 -0.05
N HIS A 38 15.90 0.03 1.05
CA HIS A 38 15.80 -0.50 2.41
C HIS A 38 14.36 -0.66 2.88
N THR A 39 13.39 -0.16 2.09
CA THR A 39 11.97 -0.39 2.34
C THR A 39 11.60 -1.78 1.80
N TYR A 40 11.60 -2.78 2.69
CA TYR A 40 11.21 -4.16 2.40
C TYR A 40 9.69 -4.26 2.20
N ASN A 41 9.17 -3.67 1.11
CA ASN A 41 7.80 -3.90 0.66
C ASN A 41 7.82 -4.82 -0.56
N ILE A 42 8.12 -6.10 -0.32
CA ILE A 42 8.06 -7.19 -1.32
C ILE A 42 6.66 -7.82 -1.26
N ASP A 43 5.62 -7.00 -1.38
CA ASP A 43 4.34 -7.46 -1.91
C ASP A 43 4.26 -6.98 -3.38
N LYS A 44 3.52 -7.69 -4.23
CA LYS A 44 3.26 -7.30 -5.62
C LYS A 44 2.86 -5.81 -5.74
N LYS A 45 2.18 -5.26 -4.73
CA LYS A 45 1.81 -3.83 -4.67
C LYS A 45 2.99 -2.90 -4.40
N GLY A 46 3.93 -3.29 -3.54
CA GLY A 46 5.16 -2.53 -3.28
C GLY A 46 6.11 -2.52 -4.48
N PHE A 47 6.13 -3.60 -5.26
CA PHE A 47 6.83 -3.64 -6.54
C PHE A 47 6.25 -2.66 -7.57
N ILE A 48 4.91 -2.58 -7.68
CA ILE A 48 4.24 -1.65 -8.61
C ILE A 48 4.55 -0.19 -8.28
N ILE A 49 4.55 0.21 -6.99
CA ILE A 49 4.93 1.58 -6.59
C ILE A 49 6.37 1.89 -7.01
N ARG A 50 7.28 0.93 -6.87
CA ARG A 50 8.68 1.08 -7.27
C ARG A 50 8.86 1.12 -8.81
N ALA A 51 7.99 0.46 -9.56
CA ALA A 51 7.99 0.46 -11.02
C ALA A 51 7.36 1.72 -11.63
N ILE A 52 6.31 2.27 -11.02
CA ILE A 52 5.63 3.51 -11.47
C ILE A 52 6.40 4.77 -11.05
N SER A 53 7.26 4.68 -10.02
CA SER A 53 8.13 5.77 -9.55
C SER A 53 9.36 6.04 -10.45
N ARG A 54 9.49 5.36 -11.60
CA ARG A 54 10.55 5.58 -12.59
C ARG A 54 9.95 6.29 -13.80
#